data_AF-A0A1G5UEJ4-F1
#
_entry.id   AF-A0A1G5UEJ4-F1
#
_cell.length_a   1.000
_cell.length_b   1.000
_cell.length_c   1.000
_cell.angle_alpha   90.00
_cell.angle_beta   90.00
_cell.angle_gamma   90.00
#
_symmetry.space_group_name_H-M   'P 1'
#
loop_
_entity.id
_entity.type
_entity.pdbx_description
1 polymer ?
#
loop_
_entity_poly.entity_id
_entity_poly.type
_entity_poly.pdbx_seq_one_letter_code
_entity_poly.pdbx_strand_id
1 'polypeptide(L)'
;MSKPPKLSLAAIVASASPPARPLAARPQGAEIVSLALAPPAPKPAATLKQRARQMSVYLEPPVYDQLRDLAYAERTKMHALMLEGLDLLFKQRGAQSIAQLTDTQSR
;
A
#
# COMPACT_ATOMS: atom_id res chain seq x y z
N MET A 1 -20.97 11.58 -35.86
CA MET A 1 -20.17 10.75 -34.93
C MET A 1 -20.73 10.95 -33.53
N SER A 2 -21.52 9.97 -33.06
CA SER A 2 -22.32 10.06 -31.83
C SER A 2 -21.44 9.97 -30.58
N LYS A 3 -21.68 10.87 -29.61
CA LYS A 3 -20.96 10.92 -28.33
C LYS A 3 -21.29 9.68 -27.49
N PRO A 4 -20.32 9.07 -26.78
CA PRO A 4 -20.61 7.90 -25.95
C PRO A 4 -21.48 8.28 -24.73
N PRO A 5 -22.40 7.41 -24.30
CA PRO A 5 -23.30 7.68 -23.18
C PRO A 5 -22.54 7.69 -21.86
N LYS A 6 -22.87 8.65 -20.98
CA LYS A 6 -22.28 8.76 -19.64
C LYS A 6 -22.87 7.69 -18.73
N LEU A 7 -22.01 6.79 -18.23
CA LEU A 7 -22.36 5.82 -17.21
C LEU A 7 -22.63 6.56 -15.88
N SER A 8 -23.88 6.56 -15.45
CA SER A 8 -24.31 7.17 -14.18
C SER A 8 -24.42 6.10 -13.09
N LEU A 9 -23.69 6.30 -11.99
CA LEU A 9 -23.61 5.37 -10.86
C LEU A 9 -24.99 5.09 -10.20
N ALA A 10 -25.90 6.06 -10.29
CA ALA A 10 -27.29 5.92 -9.83
C ALA A 10 -28.08 4.84 -10.60
N ALA A 11 -27.80 4.64 -11.90
CA ALA A 11 -28.50 3.62 -12.69
C ALA A 11 -28.13 2.20 -12.24
N ILE A 12 -26.87 2.00 -11.81
CA ILE A 12 -26.37 0.70 -11.35
C ILE A 12 -27.01 0.33 -10.01
N VAL A 13 -27.09 1.28 -9.07
CA VAL A 13 -27.72 1.07 -7.76
C VAL A 13 -29.23 0.79 -7.90
N ALA A 14 -29.92 1.47 -8.82
CA ALA A 14 -31.34 1.22 -9.04
C ALA A 14 -31.64 -0.20 -9.57
N SER A 15 -30.75 -0.77 -10.38
CA SER A 15 -30.89 -2.14 -10.89
C SER A 15 -30.54 -3.24 -9.86
N ALA A 16 -29.93 -2.88 -8.73
CA ALA A 16 -29.50 -3.83 -7.71
C ALA A 16 -30.54 -4.12 -6.61
N SER A 17 -31.74 -3.53 -6.71
CA SER A 17 -32.82 -3.76 -5.74
C SER A 17 -33.76 -4.88 -6.21
N PRO A 18 -33.96 -5.96 -5.43
CA PRO A 18 -34.92 -7.00 -5.77
C PRO A 18 -36.37 -6.48 -5.66
N PRO A 19 -37.30 -6.95 -6.52
CA PRO A 19 -38.68 -6.51 -6.47
C PRO A 19 -39.37 -7.02 -5.19
N ALA A 20 -39.97 -6.08 -4.45
CA ALA A 20 -40.81 -6.37 -3.29
C ALA A 20 -42.06 -7.15 -3.70
N ARG A 21 -42.22 -8.35 -3.15
CA ARG A 21 -43.45 -9.14 -3.24
C ARG A 21 -44.35 -8.80 -2.03
N PRO A 22 -45.64 -8.45 -2.21
CA PRO A 22 -46.49 -8.10 -1.09
C PRO A 22 -47.14 -9.36 -0.52
N LEU A 23 -46.93 -9.67 0.76
CA LEU A 23 -47.81 -10.55 1.52
C LEU A 23 -47.75 -10.21 3.02
N ALA A 24 -48.94 -10.23 3.60
CA ALA A 24 -49.31 -9.72 4.91
C ALA A 24 -48.85 -10.57 6.10
N ALA A 25 -49.00 -9.97 7.29
CA ALA A 25 -49.05 -10.54 8.65
C ALA A 25 -47.75 -10.58 9.49
N ARG A 26 -47.71 -9.67 10.49
CA ARG A 26 -46.96 -9.73 11.77
C ARG A 26 -47.60 -10.79 12.71
N PRO A 27 -47.06 -11.07 13.91
CA PRO A 27 -45.69 -10.94 14.44
C PRO A 27 -45.22 -12.21 15.20
N GLN A 28 -43.98 -12.68 15.06
CA GLN A 28 -43.42 -13.68 16.01
C GLN A 28 -41.92 -13.48 16.23
N GLY A 29 -41.55 -13.46 17.53
CA GLY A 29 -40.22 -13.67 18.11
C GLY A 29 -39.03 -13.10 17.35
N ALA A 30 -38.53 -11.94 17.77
CA ALA A 30 -37.17 -11.55 17.45
C ALA A 30 -36.20 -12.49 18.18
N GLU A 31 -35.87 -13.62 17.55
CA GLU A 31 -34.75 -14.45 17.95
C GLU A 31 -33.48 -13.63 17.72
N ILE A 32 -32.86 -13.19 18.81
CA ILE A 32 -31.59 -12.45 18.75
C ILE A 32 -30.52 -13.47 18.38
N VAL A 33 -30.26 -13.59 17.09
CA VAL A 33 -29.10 -14.33 16.58
C VAL A 33 -27.85 -13.56 17.02
N SER A 34 -27.23 -14.04 18.10
CA SER A 34 -25.93 -13.54 18.55
C SER A 34 -24.89 -13.86 17.48
N LEU A 35 -24.61 -12.87 16.63
CA LEU A 35 -23.54 -12.94 15.65
C LEU A 35 -22.21 -12.94 16.41
N ALA A 36 -21.67 -14.13 16.68
CA ALA A 36 -20.34 -14.30 17.25
C ALA A 36 -19.35 -13.54 16.35
N LEU A 37 -18.80 -12.45 16.87
CA LEU A 37 -17.84 -11.61 16.16
C LEU A 37 -16.60 -12.47 15.92
N ALA A 38 -16.42 -12.93 14.67
CA ALA A 38 -15.21 -13.60 14.26
C ALA A 38 -14.00 -12.74 14.68
N PRO A 39 -12.90 -13.35 15.18
CA PRO A 39 -11.74 -12.60 15.61
C PRO A 39 -11.29 -11.68 14.46
N PRO A 40 -10.92 -10.43 14.75
CA PRO A 40 -10.55 -9.48 13.72
C PRO A 40 -9.42 -10.08 12.89
N ALA A 41 -9.64 -10.17 11.58
CA ALA A 41 -8.62 -10.63 10.66
C ALA A 41 -7.35 -9.76 10.84
N PRO A 42 -6.14 -10.34 10.75
CA PRO A 42 -4.91 -9.58 10.85
C PRO A 42 -4.92 -8.45 9.83
N LYS A 43 -4.65 -7.23 10.30
CA LYS A 43 -4.62 -6.04 9.43
C LYS A 43 -3.55 -6.28 8.36
N PRO A 44 -3.85 -5.97 7.08
CA PRO A 44 -2.86 -6.12 6.02
C PRO A 44 -1.62 -5.29 6.33
N ALA A 45 -0.44 -5.87 6.11
CA ALA A 45 0.82 -5.18 6.31
C ALA A 45 0.85 -3.87 5.51
N ALA A 46 1.28 -2.78 6.15
CA ALA A 46 1.38 -1.49 5.50
C ALA A 46 2.32 -1.58 4.29
N THR A 47 1.89 -1.05 3.15
CA THR A 47 2.69 -1.04 1.93
C THR A 47 3.98 -0.25 2.14
N LEU A 48 5.02 -0.52 1.36
CA LEU A 48 6.29 0.23 1.44
C LEU A 48 6.06 1.74 1.37
N LYS A 49 5.14 2.19 0.50
CA LYS A 49 4.78 3.60 0.35
C LYS A 49 4.16 4.21 1.61
N GLN A 50 3.45 3.42 2.42
CA GLN A 50 2.85 3.87 3.67
C GLN A 50 3.87 3.99 4.81
N ARG A 51 4.89 3.12 4.85
CA ARG A 51 5.93 3.14 5.89
C ARG A 51 7.14 4.00 5.57
N ALA A 52 7.43 4.22 4.28
CA ALA A 52 8.63 4.93 3.85
C ALA A 52 8.43 6.45 3.84
N ARG A 53 9.49 7.18 4.20
CA ARG A 53 9.59 8.61 3.93
C ARG A 53 10.33 8.80 2.61
N GLN A 54 9.70 9.49 1.67
CA GLN A 54 10.34 9.85 0.41
C GLN A 54 11.26 11.05 0.65
N MET A 55 12.52 10.91 0.24
CA MET A 55 13.53 11.97 0.31
C MET A 55 14.09 12.21 -1.09
N SER A 56 14.14 13.48 -1.51
CA SER A 56 14.80 13.90 -2.74
C SER A 56 16.24 14.29 -2.45
N VAL A 57 17.16 13.90 -3.32
CA VAL A 57 18.60 14.21 -3.21
C VAL A 57 19.02 14.96 -4.47
N TYR A 58 19.73 16.08 -4.28
CA TYR A 58 20.39 16.81 -5.36
C TYR A 58 21.86 16.40 -5.38
N LEU A 59 22.36 16.06 -6.57
CA LEU A 59 23.75 15.67 -6.80
C LEU A 59 24.35 16.62 -7.82
N GLU A 60 25.61 16.99 -7.62
CA GLU A 60 26.40 17.65 -8.66
C GLU A 60 26.46 16.73 -9.90
N PRO A 61 26.41 17.28 -11.13
CA PRO A 61 26.42 16.48 -12.36
C PRO A 61 27.49 15.36 -12.40
N PRO A 62 28.77 15.61 -12.06
CA PRO A 62 29.77 14.54 -12.10
C PRO A 62 29.50 13.40 -11.09
N VAL A 63 28.91 13.70 -9.94
CA VAL A 63 28.56 12.71 -8.92
C VAL A 63 27.39 11.85 -9.40
N TYR A 64 26.39 12.49 -10.03
CA TYR A 64 25.27 11.78 -10.63
C TYR A 64 25.72 10.81 -11.72
N ASP A 65 26.59 11.27 -12.63
CA ASP A 65 27.08 10.45 -13.73
C ASP A 65 27.89 9.25 -13.25
N GLN A 66 28.78 9.45 -12.28
CA GLN A 66 29.54 8.34 -11.70
C GLN A 66 28.63 7.28 -11.06
N LEU A 67 27.61 7.71 -10.30
CA LEU A 67 26.65 6.79 -9.69
C LEU A 67 25.81 6.06 -10.75
N ARG A 68 25.46 6.75 -11.85
CA ARG A 68 24.71 6.19 -12.97
C ARG A 68 25.52 5.12 -13.70
N ASP A 69 26.80 5.38 -13.94
CA ASP A 69 27.68 4.45 -14.64
C ASP A 69 27.95 3.19 -13.80
N LEU A 70 28.15 3.33 -12.48
CA LEU A 70 28.24 2.20 -11.55
C LEU A 70 26.97 1.34 -11.58
N ALA A 71 25.80 1.98 -11.46
CA ALA A 71 24.52 1.28 -11.50
C ALA A 71 24.31 0.51 -12.82
N TYR A 72 24.74 1.10 -13.95
CA TYR A 72 24.69 0.45 -15.25
C TYR A 72 25.61 -0.78 -15.32
N ALA A 73 26.86 -0.64 -14.89
CA ALA A 73 27.85 -1.73 -14.91
C ALA A 73 27.39 -2.93 -14.07
N GLU A 74 26.79 -2.66 -12.91
CA GLU A 74 26.30 -3.69 -11.99
C GLU A 74 24.87 -4.16 -12.29
N ARG A 75 24.23 -3.61 -13.34
CA ARG A 75 22.82 -3.87 -13.69
C ARG A 75 21.86 -3.72 -12.52
N THR A 76 22.13 -2.73 -11.67
CA THR A 76 21.34 -2.40 -10.48
C THR A 76 20.72 -1.01 -10.59
N LYS A 77 19.79 -0.69 -9.69
CA LYS A 77 19.20 0.66 -9.62
C LYS A 77 20.11 1.55 -8.79
N MET A 78 20.30 2.81 -9.20
CA MET A 78 21.06 3.80 -8.41
C MET A 78 20.58 3.91 -6.96
N HIS A 79 19.28 3.75 -6.71
CA HIS A 79 18.72 3.76 -5.35
C HIS A 79 19.28 2.64 -4.46
N ALA A 80 19.56 1.45 -5.01
CA ALA A 80 20.14 0.35 -4.24
C ALA A 80 21.55 0.71 -3.76
N LEU A 81 22.38 1.29 -4.63
CA LEU A 81 23.72 1.76 -4.29
C LEU A 81 23.69 2.88 -3.23
N MET A 82 22.70 3.79 -3.31
CA MET A 82 22.51 4.80 -2.28
C MET A 82 22.18 4.19 -0.91
N LEU A 83 21.33 3.15 -0.87
CA LEU A 83 21.01 2.44 0.37
C LEU A 83 22.23 1.68 0.91
N GLU A 84 23.04 1.08 0.04
CA GLU A 84 24.30 0.44 0.43
C GLU A 84 25.28 1.44 1.05
N GLY A 85 25.47 2.60 0.42
CA GLY A 85 26.31 3.67 0.96
C GLY A 85 25.85 4.16 2.35
N LEU A 86 24.52 4.27 2.55
CA LEU A 86 23.95 4.59 3.87
C LEU A 86 24.21 3.50 4.91
N ASP A 87 24.08 2.23 4.52
CA ASP A 87 24.34 1.10 5.42
C ASP A 87 25.82 1.03 5.84
N LEU A 88 26.74 1.27 4.90
CA LEU A 88 28.17 1.41 5.19
C LEU A 88 28.46 2.57 6.14
N LEU A 89 27.83 3.73 5.92
CA LEU A 89 27.95 4.88 6.81
C LEU A 89 27.46 4.57 8.23
N PHE A 90 26.34 3.86 8.39
CA PHE A 90 25.84 3.45 9.70
C PHE A 90 26.80 2.51 10.42
N LYS A 91 27.31 1.50 9.72
CA LYS A 91 28.32 0.57 10.26
C LYS A 91 29.56 1.30 10.75
N GLN A 92 30.08 2.24 9.95
CA GLN A 92 31.25 3.04 10.32
C GLN A 92 31.02 3.90 11.58
N ARG A 93 29.77 4.28 11.86
CA ARG A 93 29.39 5.09 13.03
C ARG A 93 28.88 4.27 14.22
N GLY A 94 28.92 2.94 14.15
CA GLY A 94 28.38 2.06 15.19
C GLY A 94 26.85 2.13 15.33
N ALA A 95 26.15 2.62 14.29
CA ALA A 95 24.70 2.65 14.25
C ALA A 95 24.12 1.33 13.73
N GLN A 96 22.83 1.12 13.94
CA GLN A 96 22.11 -0.03 13.41
C GLN A 96 22.07 0.00 11.88
N SER A 97 22.23 -1.16 11.26
CA SER A 97 22.07 -1.36 9.82
C SER A 97 20.62 -1.13 9.38
N ILE A 98 20.41 -0.87 8.09
CA ILE A 98 19.06 -0.69 7.51
C ILE A 98 18.20 -1.94 7.75
N ALA A 99 18.78 -3.13 7.59
CA ALA A 99 18.09 -4.40 7.82
C ALA A 99 17.55 -4.50 9.26
N GLN A 100 18.39 -4.21 10.26
CA GLN A 100 17.99 -4.23 11.68
C GLN A 100 16.86 -3.24 11.99
N LEU A 101 16.91 -2.04 11.39
CA LEU A 101 15.88 -1.02 11.55
C LEU A 101 14.53 -1.43 10.93
N THR A 102 14.57 -2.12 9.78
CA THR A 102 13.34 -2.56 9.10
C THR A 102 12.73 -3.82 9.70
N ASP A 103 13.54 -4.74 10.24
CA ASP A 103 13.07 -5.96 10.87
C ASP A 103 12.34 -5.65 12.19
N THR A 104 12.90 -4.73 12.98
CA THR A 104 12.30 -4.24 14.24
C THR A 104 10.93 -3.58 14.04
N GLN A 105 10.72 -2.88 12.92
CA GLN A 105 9.40 -2.27 12.59
C GLN A 105 8.36 -3.28 12.08
N SER A 106 8.79 -4.47 11.68
CA SER A 106 7.90 -5.50 11.13
C SER A 106 7.27 -6.38 12.22
N ARG A 107 7.72 -6.23 13.47
CA ARG A 107 7.28 -6.98 14.65
C ARG A 107 6.38 -6.13 15.53
#